data_AF-A8SCZ3-F1
#
_entry.id   AF-A8SCZ3-F1
#
_cell.length_a   1.000
_cell.length_b   1.000
_cell.length_c   1.000
_cell.angle_alpha   90.00
_cell.angle_beta   90.00
_cell.angle_gamma   90.00
#
_symmetry.space_group_name_H-M   'P 1'
#
loop_
_entity.id
_entity.type
_entity.pdbx_description
1 polymer ?
#
loop_
_entity_poly.entity_id
_entity_poly.type
_entity_poly.pdbx_seq_one_letter_code
_entity_poly.pdbx_strand_id
1 'polypeptide(L)' 'MKQQFTGLFHCKCGTSWKRDIGFFERTLDMVFALDYKKIGCKIKQLPVIRYK' A
#
# COMPACT_ATOMS: atom_id res chain seq x y z
N MET A 1 7.51 -6.51 -14.77
CA MET A 1 6.29 -6.59 -13.94
C MET A 1 6.11 -5.22 -13.26
N LYS A 2 5.09 -4.44 -13.61
CA LYS A 2 4.90 -3.11 -13.01
C LYS A 2 4.39 -3.31 -11.59
N GLN A 3 5.11 -2.85 -10.58
CA GLN A 3 4.63 -2.89 -9.19
C GLN A 3 3.38 -2.01 -9.09
N GLN A 4 2.23 -2.62 -8.77
CA GLN A 4 0.94 -1.93 -8.79
C GLN A 4 0.80 -0.89 -7.66
N PHE A 5 1.53 -1.08 -6.57
CA PHE A 5 1.55 -0.21 -5.41
C PHE A 5 2.98 0.24 -5.11
N THR A 6 3.35 1.44 -5.57
CA THR A 6 4.70 1.98 -5.35
C THR A 6 4.99 2.09 -3.85
N GLY A 7 6.00 1.37 -3.36
CA GLY A 7 6.40 1.39 -1.95
C GLY A 7 5.61 0.42 -1.04
N LEU A 8 4.80 -0.47 -1.62
CA LEU A 8 4.15 -1.58 -0.95
C LEU A 8 4.58 -2.90 -1.61
N PHE A 9 5.17 -3.79 -0.83
CA PHE A 9 5.63 -5.10 -1.28
C PHE A 9 4.85 -6.22 -0.58
N HIS A 10 4.58 -7.30 -1.31
CA HIS A 10 3.84 -8.45 -0.81
C HIS A 10 4.67 -9.72 -0.94
N CYS A 11 4.72 -10.49 0.15
CA CYS A 11 5.19 -11.86 0.16
C CYS A 11 4.01 -12.82 0.01
N LYS A 12 4.23 -13.94 -0.71
CA LYS A 12 3.27 -15.06 -0.76
C LYS A 12 2.99 -15.64 0.63
N CYS A 13 3.94 -15.51 1.55
CA CYS A 13 3.87 -15.96 2.94
C CYS A 13 2.90 -15.20 3.84
N GLY A 14 2.18 -14.18 3.33
CA GLY A 14 1.24 -13.40 4.13
C GLY A 14 1.83 -12.08 4.64
N THR A 15 3.15 -11.97 4.76
CA THR A 15 3.82 -10.73 5.16
C THR A 15 3.81 -9.70 4.05
N SER A 16 3.63 -8.43 4.41
CA SER A 16 3.79 -7.28 3.53
C SER A 16 4.75 -6.27 4.13
N TRP A 17 5.28 -5.39 3.29
CA TRP A 17 6.11 -4.27 3.71
C TRP A 17 5.59 -2.98 3.10
N LYS A 18 5.47 -1.93 3.90
CA LYS A 18 5.16 -0.57 3.43
C LYS A 18 6.18 0.40 3.98
N ARG A 19 6.64 1.34 3.16
CA ARG A 19 7.67 2.33 3.54
C ARG A 19 7.43 3.01 4.90
N ASP A 20 6.18 3.34 5.21
CA ASP A 20 5.84 4.09 6.42
C ASP A 20 5.51 3.20 7.64
N ILE A 21 5.30 1.89 7.45
CA ILE A 21 4.88 0.95 8.49
C ILE A 21 5.99 -0.07 8.82
N GLY A 22 6.83 -0.42 7.85
CA GLY A 22 7.74 -1.56 7.93
C GLY A 22 7.05 -2.86 7.51
N PHE A 23 7.52 -3.98 8.05
CA PHE A 23 6.94 -5.30 7.83
C PHE A 23 5.70 -5.51 8.71
N PHE A 24 4.66 -6.12 8.14
CA PHE A 24 3.42 -6.45 8.85
C PHE A 24 2.77 -7.71 8.27
N GLU A 25 1.97 -8.39 9.09
CA GLU A 25 1.16 -9.53 8.63
C GLU A 25 -0.15 -9.04 8.02
N ARG A 26 -0.58 -9.66 6.92
CA ARG A 26 -1.86 -9.35 6.30
C ARG A 26 -2.99 -10.06 7.03
N THR A 27 -4.03 -9.30 7.35
CA THR A 27 -5.30 -9.84 7.85
C THR A 27 -6.33 -9.90 6.70
N LEU A 28 -7.38 -10.72 6.86
CA LEU A 28 -8.38 -10.97 5.80
C LEU A 28 -9.29 -9.78 5.51
N ASP A 29 -9.40 -8.85 6.45
CA ASP A 29 -10.16 -7.60 6.39
C ASP A 29 -9.38 -6.45 5.74
N MET A 30 -8.06 -6.57 5.58
CA MET A 30 -7.24 -5.56 4.89
C MET A 30 -7.52 -5.52 3.39
N VAL A 31 -7.73 -4.31 2.88
CA VAL A 31 -7.95 -4.01 1.46
C VAL A 31 -6.89 -3.00 1.00
N PHE A 32 -6.04 -3.43 0.07
CA PHE A 32 -5.03 -2.56 -0.55
C PHE A 32 -5.63 -1.77 -1.71
N ALA A 33 -5.54 -0.44 -1.63
CA ALA A 33 -6.08 0.47 -2.64
C ALA A 33 -5.08 1.58 -2.98
N LEU A 34 -5.33 2.27 -4.08
CA LEU A 34 -4.59 3.47 -4.47
C LEU A 34 -5.45 4.69 -4.17
N ASP A 35 -4.82 5.70 -3.57
CA ASP A 35 -5.45 6.98 -3.31
C ASP A 35 -4.66 8.10 -3.99
N TYR A 36 -5.37 9.17 -4.36
CA TYR A 36 -4.80 10.34 -5.01
C TYR A 36 -4.77 11.50 -4.03
N LYS A 37 -3.57 11.83 -3.56
CA LYS A 37 -3.38 12.95 -2.63
C LYS A 37 -2.76 14.14 -3.36
N LYS A 38 -3.40 15.30 -3.24
CA LYS A 38 -2.82 16.57 -3.69
C LYS A 38 -1.79 17.04 -2.66
N ILE A 39 -0.53 17.14 -3.10
CA ILE A 39 0.59 17.64 -2.30
C ILE A 39 1.13 18.87 -3.01
N GLY A 40 0.78 20.05 -2.48
CA GLY A 40 1.00 21.33 -3.17
C GLY A 40 0.26 21.39 -4.51
N CYS A 41 1.00 21.64 -5.59
CA CYS A 41 0.46 21.68 -6.95
C CYS A 41 0.48 20.33 -7.68
N LYS A 42 0.92 19.23 -7.05
CA LYS A 42 1.05 17.91 -7.69
C LYS A 42 0.04 16.92 -7.12
N ILE A 43 -0.54 16.09 -7.98
CA ILE A 43 -1.32 14.91 -7.58
C ILE A 43 -0.36 13.73 -7.52
N LYS A 44 -0.27 13.08 -6.35
CA LYS A 44 0.53 11.86 -6.17
C LYS A 44 -0.40 10.69 -5.91
N GLN A 45 -0.10 9.56 -6.53
CA GLN A 45 -0.75 8.28 -6.24
C GLN A 45 0.00 7.58 -5.10
N LEU A 46 -0.71 7.19 -4.05
CA LEU A 46 -0.15 6.58 -2.84
C LEU A 46 -0.89 5.28 -2.49
N PRO A 47 -0.17 4.23 -2.05
CA PRO A 47 -0.82 3.03 -1.55
C PRO A 47 -1.44 3.27 -0.18
N VAL A 48 -2.71 2.91 -0.04
CA VAL A 48 -3.47 2.95 1.22
C VAL A 48 -3.98 1.57 1.57
N ILE A 49 -4.06 1.31 2.87
CA ILE A 49 -4.64 0.10 3.43
C ILE A 49 -5.96 0.53 4.07
N ARG A 50 -7.05 -0.07 3.60
CA ARG A 50 -8.41 0.09 4.16
C ARG A 50 -8.78 -1.19 4.89
N TYR A 51 -9.81 -1.12 5.73
CA TYR A 51 -10.38 -2.27 6.41
C TYR A 51 -11.85 -2.38 6.00
N LYS A 52 -12.36 -3.61 5.89
CA LYS A 52 -13.78 -3.88 5.60
C LYS A 52 -14.67 -3.53 6.79
#